data_AF-A0A150VFE1-F1
#
_entry.id   AF-A0A150VFE1-F1
#
_cell.length_a   1.000
_cell.length_b   1.000
_cell.length_c   1.000
_cell.angle_alpha   90.00
_cell.angle_beta   90.00
_cell.angle_gamma   90.00
#
_symmetry.space_group_name_H-M   'P 1'
#
loop_
_entity.id
_entity.type
_entity.pdbx_description
1 polymer ?
#
loop_
_entity_poly.entity_id
_entity_poly.type
_entity_poly.pdbx_seq_one_letter_code
_entity_poly.pdbx_strand_id
1 'polypeptide(L)'
;MSLGSYSRALTHLLPRSDPKGPLKKPVHPAAIHFPIAFIFLAVGLDVLHALSPRLPARITNSLPIATDMTRASYFLLSLGLLFSIPAITTGIGEAKKAIDKQGLYEADGKTIKTKFKGVIAHALANDIVVAVMTYVWYCRRSAAKETLAGKLGAVVGATPEAAYTPMAWMVTVEALMLALQLFAANIGGSLTYNYGFGMAIGSGASRKTQ
;
A
#
# COMPACT_ATOMS: atom_id res chain seq x y z
N MET A 1 -28.85 66.88 31.60
CA MET A 1 -28.14 66.10 30.56
C MET A 1 -27.86 64.70 31.09
N SER A 2 -28.43 63.70 30.40
CA SER A 2 -28.20 62.23 30.39
C SER A 2 -28.13 61.40 31.68
N LEU A 3 -29.01 60.39 31.70
CA LEU A 3 -29.17 59.27 32.63
C LEU A 3 -28.17 58.13 32.36
N GLY A 4 -27.90 57.31 33.38
CA GLY A 4 -28.11 55.85 33.28
C GLY A 4 -26.92 54.93 32.97
N SER A 5 -26.47 54.24 34.02
CA SER A 5 -25.81 52.92 34.05
C SER A 5 -26.33 51.90 33.01
N TYR A 6 -25.44 51.15 32.33
CA TYR A 6 -25.55 49.79 31.72
C TYR A 6 -24.26 49.60 30.89
N SER A 7 -23.55 48.48 30.75
CA SER A 7 -23.74 47.10 31.15
C SER A 7 -22.39 46.38 31.00
N ARG A 8 -22.03 45.60 32.03
CA ARG A 8 -21.04 44.52 31.97
C ARG A 8 -21.66 43.39 31.15
N ALA A 9 -21.42 43.29 29.84
CA ALA A 9 -21.70 42.08 29.06
C ALA A 9 -21.17 42.18 27.61
N LEU A 10 -20.01 41.60 27.31
CA LEU A 10 -19.74 41.01 25.97
C LEU A 10 -18.44 40.19 25.87
N THR A 11 -17.87 39.73 26.99
CA THR A 11 -16.72 38.81 26.97
C THR A 11 -17.12 37.32 26.87
N HIS A 12 -18.35 37.01 26.45
CA HIS A 12 -18.93 35.66 26.65
C HIS A 12 -19.78 35.08 25.49
N LEU A 13 -19.55 35.47 24.21
CA LEU A 13 -20.39 34.99 23.09
C LEU A 13 -19.66 34.40 21.87
N LEU A 14 -18.38 34.06 21.98
CA LEU A 14 -17.82 33.07 21.06
C LEU A 14 -17.50 31.82 21.86
N PRO A 15 -18.14 30.66 21.60
CA PRO A 15 -17.56 29.41 22.04
C PRO A 15 -16.18 29.37 21.38
N ARG A 16 -15.12 29.55 22.17
CA ARG A 16 -13.81 29.03 21.80
C ARG A 16 -14.05 27.54 21.64
N SER A 17 -14.16 27.07 20.41
CA SER A 17 -14.03 25.65 20.14
C SER A 17 -12.60 25.32 20.54
N ASP A 18 -12.43 24.82 21.75
CA ASP A 18 -11.20 24.14 22.15
C ASP A 18 -10.84 23.18 21.00
N PRO A 19 -9.57 23.15 20.55
CA PRO A 19 -9.17 22.23 19.50
C PRO A 19 -9.53 20.82 19.96
N LYS A 20 -10.50 20.22 19.26
CA LYS A 20 -11.11 18.92 19.57
C LYS A 20 -10.05 17.82 19.50
N GLY A 21 -9.32 17.62 20.59
CA GLY A 21 -8.32 16.56 20.74
C GLY A 21 -7.23 16.55 19.67
N PRO A 22 -6.22 15.68 19.80
CA PRO A 22 -5.27 15.46 18.73
C PRO A 22 -6.00 14.91 17.49
N LEU A 23 -5.81 15.57 16.35
CA LEU A 23 -6.26 15.08 15.04
C LEU A 23 -5.84 13.61 14.90
N LYS A 24 -6.82 12.70 14.82
CA LYS A 24 -6.56 11.26 14.67
C LYS A 24 -5.89 11.06 13.31
N LYS A 25 -4.61 10.67 13.34
CA LYS A 25 -3.78 10.53 12.14
C LYS A 25 -4.33 9.40 11.24
N PRO A 26 -4.23 9.53 9.90
CA PRO A 26 -4.58 8.48 8.97
C PRO A 26 -3.83 7.19 9.32
N VAL A 27 -4.53 6.07 9.46
CA VAL A 27 -3.86 4.79 9.75
C VAL A 27 -3.55 4.07 8.44
N HIS A 28 -4.49 4.09 7.48
CA HIS A 28 -4.31 3.39 6.22
C HIS A 28 -3.17 3.99 5.37
N PRO A 29 -3.10 5.33 5.15
CA PRO A 29 -1.95 5.91 4.47
C PRO A 29 -0.60 5.60 5.13
N ALA A 30 -0.52 5.34 6.43
CA ALA A 30 0.73 4.87 7.05
C ALA A 30 0.96 3.38 6.78
N ALA A 31 -0.07 2.55 6.97
CA ALA A 31 0.01 1.09 6.85
C ALA A 31 0.34 0.61 5.43
N ILE A 32 -0.09 1.33 4.38
CA ILE A 32 0.16 0.95 2.97
C ILE A 32 1.63 1.06 2.56
N HIS A 33 2.47 1.82 3.26
CA HIS A 33 3.87 1.99 2.85
C HIS A 33 4.69 0.72 3.08
N PHE A 34 4.35 -0.08 4.09
CA PHE A 34 5.02 -1.34 4.38
C PHE A 34 4.90 -2.35 3.21
N PRO A 35 3.69 -2.75 2.77
CA PRO A 35 3.58 -3.69 1.65
C PRO A 35 4.18 -3.10 0.37
N ILE A 36 4.01 -1.81 0.09
CA ILE A 36 4.60 -1.16 -1.09
C ILE A 36 6.14 -1.26 -1.05
N ALA A 37 6.78 -0.88 0.05
CA ALA A 37 8.24 -0.89 0.17
C ALA A 37 8.81 -2.30 0.08
N PHE A 38 8.19 -3.27 0.77
CA PHE A 38 8.65 -4.65 0.77
C PHE A 38 8.46 -5.33 -0.58
N ILE A 39 7.31 -5.17 -1.23
CA ILE A 39 7.06 -5.72 -2.57
C ILE A 39 7.97 -5.04 -3.60
N PHE A 40 8.11 -3.71 -3.55
CA PHE A 40 9.03 -2.99 -4.44
C PHE A 40 10.45 -3.53 -4.34
N LEU A 41 10.97 -3.68 -3.12
CA LEU A 41 12.34 -4.15 -2.92
C LEU A 41 12.49 -5.63 -3.31
N ALA A 42 11.49 -6.46 -3.02
CA ALA A 42 11.48 -7.87 -3.44
C ALA A 42 11.59 -8.00 -4.96
N VAL A 43 10.67 -7.36 -5.69
CA VAL A 43 10.66 -7.38 -7.17
C VAL A 43 11.93 -6.74 -7.73
N GLY A 44 12.41 -5.64 -7.14
CA GLY A 44 13.65 -4.99 -7.54
C GLY A 44 14.85 -5.93 -7.46
N LEU A 45 14.96 -6.73 -6.40
CA LEU A 45 16.01 -7.72 -6.24
C LEU A 45 15.86 -8.90 -7.21
N ASP A 46 14.64 -9.36 -7.48
CA ASP A 46 14.40 -10.45 -8.44
C ASP A 46 14.71 -10.03 -9.89
N VAL A 47 14.34 -8.80 -10.27
CA VAL A 47 14.72 -8.21 -11.56
C VAL A 47 16.23 -7.98 -11.64
N LEU A 48 16.85 -7.45 -10.58
CA LEU A 48 18.29 -7.22 -10.53
C LEU A 48 19.07 -8.54 -10.64
N HIS A 49 18.61 -9.59 -9.97
CA HIS A 49 19.18 -10.94 -10.09
C HIS A 49 19.08 -11.44 -11.54
N ALA A 50 17.91 -11.34 -12.16
CA ALA A 50 17.70 -11.78 -13.56
C ALA A 50 18.52 -10.98 -14.59
N LEU A 51 18.80 -9.70 -14.30
CA LEU A 51 19.61 -8.84 -15.16
C LEU A 51 21.12 -8.93 -14.87
N SER A 52 21.51 -9.38 -13.68
CA SER A 52 22.91 -9.39 -13.24
C SER A 52 23.90 -10.02 -14.23
N PRO A 53 23.60 -11.13 -14.96
CA PRO A 53 24.54 -11.70 -15.92
C PRO A 53 24.75 -10.82 -17.17
N ARG A 54 23.86 -9.84 -17.40
CA ARG A 54 23.91 -8.92 -18.55
C ARG A 54 24.53 -7.56 -18.20
N LEU A 55 24.88 -7.34 -16.93
CA LEU A 55 25.46 -6.08 -16.47
C LEU A 55 26.99 -6.09 -16.61
N PRO A 56 27.62 -4.93 -16.83
CA PRO A 56 29.07 -4.80 -16.80
C PRO A 56 29.69 -5.24 -15.47
N ALA A 57 30.89 -5.84 -15.51
CA ALA A 57 31.60 -6.36 -14.34
C ALA A 57 31.76 -5.34 -13.19
N ARG A 58 31.92 -4.05 -13.52
CA ARG A 58 32.01 -2.97 -12.52
C ARG A 58 30.75 -2.83 -11.66
N ILE A 59 29.59 -3.14 -12.22
CA ILE A 59 28.32 -3.11 -11.50
C ILE A 59 28.14 -4.42 -10.74
N THR A 60 28.33 -5.56 -11.41
CA THR A 60 28.10 -6.89 -10.81
C THR A 60 28.99 -7.16 -9.59
N ASN A 61 30.21 -6.63 -9.57
CA ASN A 61 31.12 -6.77 -8.43
C ASN A 61 30.70 -5.97 -7.19
N SER A 62 29.75 -5.04 -7.32
CA SER A 62 29.16 -4.29 -6.21
C SER A 62 27.76 -4.77 -5.83
N LEU A 63 27.21 -5.75 -6.57
CA LEU A 63 25.91 -6.33 -6.25
C LEU A 63 26.04 -7.38 -5.14
N PRO A 64 24.98 -7.58 -4.34
CA PRO A 64 24.93 -8.74 -3.46
C PRO A 64 25.05 -10.03 -4.28
N ILE A 65 25.67 -11.05 -3.69
CA ILE A 65 25.76 -12.36 -4.34
C ILE A 65 24.36 -12.92 -4.61
N ALA A 66 24.24 -13.73 -5.66
CA ALA A 66 22.96 -14.26 -6.15
C ALA A 66 22.10 -14.88 -5.02
N THR A 67 22.74 -15.63 -4.14
CA THR A 67 22.11 -16.35 -3.02
C THR A 67 21.48 -15.40 -2.00
N ASP A 68 22.11 -14.26 -1.74
CA ASP A 68 21.62 -13.26 -0.81
C ASP A 68 20.45 -12.48 -1.42
N MET A 69 20.54 -12.14 -2.71
CA MET A 69 19.46 -11.47 -3.43
C MET A 69 18.18 -12.32 -3.46
N THR A 70 18.26 -13.60 -3.84
CA THR A 70 17.07 -14.46 -3.99
C THR A 70 16.43 -14.83 -2.65
N ARG A 71 17.23 -14.95 -1.58
CA ARG A 71 16.72 -15.13 -0.21
C ARG A 71 16.07 -13.86 0.31
N ALA A 72 16.74 -12.72 0.16
CA ALA A 72 16.22 -11.43 0.60
C ALA A 72 14.91 -11.10 -0.12
N SER A 73 14.84 -11.27 -1.44
CA SER A 73 13.63 -11.00 -2.21
C SER A 73 12.46 -11.87 -1.76
N TYR A 74 12.68 -13.16 -1.50
CA TYR A 74 11.65 -14.07 -1.00
C TYR A 74 11.10 -13.64 0.38
N PHE A 75 11.97 -13.27 1.33
CA PHE A 75 11.53 -12.83 2.65
C PHE A 75 10.86 -11.46 2.62
N LEU A 76 11.36 -10.53 1.80
CA LEU A 76 10.72 -9.24 1.57
C LEU A 76 9.34 -9.41 0.95
N LEU A 77 9.19 -10.30 -0.04
CA LEU A 77 7.88 -10.63 -0.60
C LEU A 77 6.94 -11.18 0.49
N SER A 78 7.44 -12.09 1.32
CA SER A 78 6.69 -12.64 2.46
C SER A 78 6.23 -11.55 3.44
N LEU A 79 7.12 -10.62 3.78
CA LEU A 79 6.80 -9.46 4.62
C LEU A 79 5.78 -8.54 3.94
N GLY A 80 5.95 -8.27 2.65
CA GLY A 80 5.01 -7.48 1.86
C GLY A 80 3.59 -8.05 1.95
N LEU A 81 3.43 -9.35 1.72
CA LEU A 81 2.14 -10.03 1.84
C LEU A 81 1.59 -10.01 3.27
N LEU A 82 2.44 -10.19 4.28
CA LEU A 82 2.03 -10.11 5.68
C LEU A 82 1.50 -8.70 6.04
N PHE A 83 2.20 -7.66 5.60
CA PHE A 83 1.81 -6.26 5.84
C PHE A 83 0.67 -5.78 4.93
N SER A 84 0.30 -6.52 3.89
CA SER A 84 -0.93 -6.26 3.14
C SER A 84 -2.18 -6.47 4.00
N ILE A 85 -2.14 -7.35 5.01
CA ILE A 85 -3.28 -7.59 5.92
C ILE A 85 -3.68 -6.31 6.69
N PRO A 86 -2.79 -5.64 7.46
CA PRO A 86 -3.13 -4.38 8.12
C PRO A 86 -3.44 -3.27 7.11
N ALA A 87 -2.80 -3.23 5.94
CA ALA A 87 -3.09 -2.23 4.92
C ALA A 87 -4.54 -2.36 4.38
N ILE A 88 -4.96 -3.57 4.01
CA ILE A 88 -6.32 -3.84 3.50
C ILE A 88 -7.36 -3.56 4.58
N THR A 89 -7.16 -4.10 5.79
CA THR A 89 -8.13 -3.94 6.90
C THR A 89 -8.34 -2.48 7.29
N THR A 90 -7.26 -1.70 7.36
CA THR A 90 -7.36 -0.25 7.63
C THR A 90 -8.03 0.51 6.48
N GLY A 91 -7.78 0.11 5.22
CA GLY A 91 -8.41 0.69 4.03
C GLY A 91 -9.92 0.46 3.98
N ILE A 92 -10.36 -0.77 4.24
CA ILE A 92 -11.79 -1.12 4.36
C ILE A 92 -12.45 -0.28 5.47
N GLY A 93 -11.78 -0.14 6.63
CA GLY A 93 -12.29 0.66 7.73
C GLY A 93 -12.46 2.15 7.40
N GLU A 94 -11.52 2.73 6.65
CA GLU A 94 -11.62 4.12 6.19
C GLU A 94 -12.68 4.29 5.08
N ALA A 95 -12.76 3.35 4.14
CA ALA A 95 -13.78 3.34 3.08
C ALA A 95 -15.19 3.27 3.69
N LYS A 96 -15.42 2.35 4.65
CA LYS A 96 -16.71 2.22 5.33
C LYS A 96 -17.10 3.53 6.04
N LYS A 97 -16.19 4.15 6.79
CA LYS A 97 -16.45 5.43 7.46
C LYS A 97 -16.81 6.55 6.48
N ALA A 98 -16.15 6.59 5.33
CA ALA A 98 -16.45 7.58 4.29
C ALA A 98 -17.84 7.35 3.69
N ILE A 99 -18.21 6.09 3.41
CA ILE A 99 -19.54 5.70 2.92
C ILE A 99 -20.61 6.05 3.96
N ASP A 100 -20.43 5.63 5.22
CA ASP A 100 -21.38 5.87 6.31
C ASP A 100 -21.65 7.38 6.50
N LYS A 101 -20.62 8.22 6.33
CA LYS A 101 -20.74 9.67 6.54
C LYS A 101 -21.27 10.44 5.33
N GLN A 102 -20.89 10.04 4.12
CA GLN A 102 -21.08 10.87 2.92
C GLN A 102 -22.05 10.26 1.91
N GLY A 103 -22.47 9.00 2.08
CA GLY A 103 -23.29 8.25 1.13
C GLY A 103 -22.51 7.86 -0.14
N LEU A 104 -22.74 6.64 -0.63
CA LEU A 104 -22.06 6.06 -1.78
C LEU A 104 -22.50 6.68 -3.13
N TYR A 105 -23.76 7.07 -3.21
CA TYR A 105 -24.41 7.55 -4.43
C TYR A 105 -24.58 9.08 -4.43
N GLU A 106 -24.62 9.66 -5.63
CA GLU A 106 -25.05 11.03 -5.85
C GLU A 106 -26.54 11.20 -5.49
N ALA A 107 -27.06 12.43 -5.62
CA ALA A 107 -28.45 12.75 -5.27
C ALA A 107 -29.49 11.94 -6.06
N ASP A 108 -29.11 11.37 -7.21
CA ASP A 108 -29.93 10.49 -8.03
C ASP A 108 -30.11 9.07 -7.46
N GLY A 109 -29.37 8.71 -6.40
CA GLY A 109 -29.40 7.40 -5.75
C GLY A 109 -28.88 6.24 -6.60
N LYS A 110 -28.35 6.50 -7.81
CA LYS A 110 -27.93 5.47 -8.78
C LYS A 110 -26.48 5.63 -9.21
N THR A 111 -25.98 6.85 -9.27
CA THR A 111 -24.62 7.14 -9.74
C THR A 111 -23.64 7.10 -8.56
N ILE A 112 -22.63 6.22 -8.61
CA ILE A 112 -21.57 6.17 -7.59
C ILE A 112 -20.70 7.44 -7.69
N LYS A 113 -20.43 8.11 -6.56
CA LYS A 113 -19.58 9.30 -6.54
C LYS A 113 -18.17 8.98 -7.08
N THR A 114 -17.59 9.89 -7.84
CA THR A 114 -16.26 9.69 -8.48
C THR A 114 -15.18 9.23 -7.50
N LYS A 115 -15.16 9.78 -6.27
CA LYS A 115 -14.22 9.37 -5.22
C LYS A 115 -14.34 7.88 -4.84
N PHE A 116 -15.55 7.32 -4.83
CA PHE A 116 -15.77 5.91 -4.51
C PHE A 116 -15.46 5.00 -5.70
N LYS A 117 -15.61 5.49 -6.94
CA LYS A 117 -15.04 4.79 -8.11
C LYS A 117 -13.52 4.67 -7.97
N GLY A 118 -12.86 5.74 -7.53
CA GLY A 118 -11.43 5.73 -7.22
C GLY A 118 -11.06 4.74 -6.11
N VAL A 119 -11.84 4.68 -5.02
CA VAL A 119 -11.64 3.69 -3.94
C VAL A 119 -11.77 2.26 -4.47
N ILE A 120 -12.79 1.97 -5.27
CA ILE A 120 -13.01 0.64 -5.86
C ILE A 120 -11.83 0.29 -6.79
N ALA A 121 -11.43 1.19 -7.68
CA ALA A 121 -10.30 0.96 -8.59
C ALA A 121 -8.99 0.74 -7.82
N HIS A 122 -8.74 1.52 -6.78
CA HIS A 122 -7.57 1.36 -5.90
C HIS A 122 -7.59 0.00 -5.20
N ALA A 123 -8.71 -0.39 -4.59
CA ALA A 123 -8.84 -1.68 -3.90
C ALA A 123 -8.64 -2.84 -4.87
N LEU A 124 -9.35 -2.86 -6.01
CA LEU A 124 -9.24 -3.94 -7.00
C LEU A 124 -7.82 -4.08 -7.56
N ALA A 125 -7.14 -2.98 -7.86
CA ALA A 125 -5.77 -3.04 -8.35
C ALA A 125 -4.81 -3.66 -7.31
N ASN A 126 -4.94 -3.28 -6.03
CA ASN A 126 -4.14 -3.86 -4.96
C ASN A 126 -4.52 -5.33 -4.69
N ASP A 127 -5.80 -5.70 -4.75
CA ASP A 127 -6.25 -7.07 -4.55
C ASP A 127 -5.67 -8.01 -5.61
N ILE A 128 -5.62 -7.56 -6.87
CA ILE A 128 -4.95 -8.30 -7.96
C ILE A 128 -3.46 -8.47 -7.64
N VAL A 129 -2.76 -7.40 -7.25
CA VAL A 129 -1.34 -7.48 -6.89
C VAL A 129 -1.14 -8.48 -5.75
N VAL A 130 -1.89 -8.36 -4.65
CA VAL A 130 -1.73 -9.25 -3.49
C VAL A 130 -2.02 -10.70 -3.87
N ALA A 131 -3.08 -10.97 -4.64
CA ALA A 131 -3.42 -12.32 -5.08
C ALA A 131 -2.32 -12.95 -5.95
N VAL A 132 -1.86 -12.23 -6.97
CA VAL A 132 -0.83 -12.71 -7.89
C VAL A 132 0.51 -12.88 -7.17
N MET A 133 0.91 -11.89 -6.37
CA MET A 133 2.16 -11.96 -5.59
C MET A 133 2.12 -13.08 -4.53
N THR A 134 0.94 -13.39 -3.97
CA THR A 134 0.75 -14.55 -3.10
C THR A 134 0.94 -15.86 -3.86
N TYR A 135 0.44 -15.95 -5.09
CA TYR A 135 0.65 -17.12 -5.93
C TYR A 135 2.13 -17.32 -6.28
N VAL A 136 2.84 -16.25 -6.67
CA VAL A 136 4.28 -16.29 -6.91
C VAL A 136 5.03 -16.74 -5.65
N TRP A 137 4.72 -16.16 -4.49
CA TRP A 137 5.28 -16.56 -3.20
C TRP A 137 5.03 -18.04 -2.89
N TYR A 138 3.82 -18.54 -3.13
CA TYR A 138 3.45 -19.93 -2.91
C TYR A 138 4.26 -20.90 -3.79
N CYS A 139 4.41 -20.58 -5.07
CA CYS A 139 5.23 -21.38 -5.99
C CYS A 139 6.70 -21.41 -5.53
N ARG A 140 7.27 -20.27 -5.12
CA ARG A 140 8.64 -20.18 -4.56
C ARG A 140 8.75 -20.96 -3.25
N ARG A 141 7.78 -20.85 -2.35
CA ARG A 141 7.75 -21.60 -1.08
C ARG A 141 7.73 -23.11 -1.32
N SER A 142 6.96 -23.56 -2.30
CA SER A 142 6.82 -24.97 -2.67
C SER A 142 8.14 -25.51 -3.22
N ALA A 143 8.78 -24.80 -4.15
CA ALA A 143 10.11 -25.13 -4.66
C ALA A 143 11.17 -25.18 -3.55
N ALA A 144 11.14 -24.20 -2.63
CA ALA A 144 12.06 -24.16 -1.51
C ALA A 144 11.88 -25.34 -0.54
N LYS A 145 10.63 -25.77 -0.29
CA LYS A 145 10.34 -26.92 0.58
C LYS A 145 10.92 -28.21 0.01
N GLU A 146 10.75 -28.45 -1.29
CA GLU A 146 11.32 -29.63 -1.96
C GLU A 146 12.86 -29.59 -1.95
N THR A 147 13.44 -28.39 -2.14
CA THR A 147 14.90 -28.20 -2.14
C THR A 147 15.53 -28.43 -0.77
N LEU A 148 14.92 -27.87 0.28
CA LEU A 148 15.44 -27.96 1.66
C LEU A 148 15.17 -29.32 2.32
N ALA A 149 14.22 -30.11 1.81
CA ALA A 149 13.93 -31.46 2.30
C ALA A 149 14.93 -32.52 1.76
N GLY A 150 16.00 -32.11 1.08
CA GLY A 150 17.00 -33.03 0.50
C GLY A 150 16.48 -33.86 -0.67
N LYS A 151 15.29 -33.53 -1.21
CA LYS A 151 14.69 -34.25 -2.35
C LYS A 151 15.17 -33.74 -3.71
N LEU A 152 15.97 -32.67 -3.76
CA LEU A 152 16.62 -32.18 -4.97
C LEU A 152 17.92 -32.96 -5.29
N GLY A 153 17.85 -34.28 -5.26
CA GLY A 153 18.74 -35.16 -6.03
C GLY A 153 18.27 -35.35 -7.48
N ALA A 154 17.09 -34.83 -7.85
CA ALA A 154 16.47 -35.03 -9.16
C ALA A 154 16.72 -33.89 -10.18
N VAL A 155 17.31 -32.76 -9.75
CA VAL A 155 17.79 -31.70 -10.65
C VAL A 155 19.28 -31.53 -10.38
N VAL A 156 20.10 -32.03 -11.29
CA VAL A 156 21.57 -31.94 -11.20
C VAL A 156 21.99 -30.47 -11.03
N GLY A 157 22.69 -30.14 -9.94
CA GLY A 157 23.21 -28.79 -9.67
C GLY A 157 22.39 -27.93 -8.70
N ALA A 158 21.36 -28.49 -8.07
CA ALA A 158 20.55 -27.77 -7.09
C ALA A 158 21.29 -27.57 -5.75
N THR A 159 21.68 -26.34 -5.47
CA THR A 159 22.19 -25.95 -4.15
C THR A 159 21.03 -25.43 -3.28
N PRO A 160 21.10 -25.48 -1.93
CA PRO A 160 20.07 -24.91 -1.05
C PRO A 160 19.77 -23.43 -1.34
N GLU A 161 20.72 -22.73 -1.96
CA GLU A 161 20.61 -21.33 -2.34
C GLU A 161 19.80 -21.12 -3.63
N ALA A 162 19.69 -22.14 -4.49
CA ALA A 162 18.79 -22.12 -5.64
C ALA A 162 17.30 -22.20 -5.23
N ALA A 163 17.02 -22.67 -4.01
CA ALA A 163 15.67 -22.92 -3.47
C ALA A 163 14.69 -21.74 -3.60
N TYR A 164 15.21 -20.51 -3.53
CA TYR A 164 14.41 -19.28 -3.53
C TYR A 164 14.48 -18.52 -4.86
N THR A 165 15.21 -19.03 -5.84
CA THR A 165 15.42 -18.35 -7.12
C THR A 165 14.11 -18.26 -7.90
N PRO A 166 13.68 -17.06 -8.32
CA PRO A 166 12.47 -16.92 -9.13
C PRO A 166 12.69 -17.52 -10.52
N MET A 167 11.66 -18.16 -11.07
CA MET A 167 11.65 -18.54 -12.48
C MET A 167 11.47 -17.31 -13.37
N ALA A 168 11.91 -17.37 -14.63
CA ALA A 168 11.83 -16.23 -15.55
C ALA A 168 10.41 -15.64 -15.69
N TRP A 169 9.37 -16.49 -15.73
CA TRP A 169 7.99 -16.01 -15.80
C TRP A 169 7.56 -15.27 -14.52
N MET A 170 8.08 -15.67 -13.35
CA MET A 170 7.79 -15.01 -12.08
C MET A 170 8.32 -13.58 -12.12
N VAL A 171 9.57 -13.40 -12.56
CA VAL A 171 10.19 -12.06 -12.68
C VAL A 171 9.39 -11.15 -13.60
N THR A 172 8.91 -11.67 -14.73
CA THR A 172 8.05 -10.90 -15.65
C THR A 172 6.72 -10.49 -15.00
N VAL A 173 6.05 -11.43 -14.33
CA VAL A 173 4.77 -11.15 -13.65
C VAL A 173 4.98 -10.19 -12.48
N GLU A 174 6.03 -10.38 -11.68
CA GLU A 174 6.44 -9.51 -10.58
C GLU A 174 6.65 -8.06 -11.06
N ALA A 175 7.35 -7.86 -12.19
CA ALA A 175 7.53 -6.54 -12.78
C ALA A 175 6.21 -5.88 -13.20
N LEU A 176 5.29 -6.64 -13.81
CA LEU A 176 3.95 -6.15 -14.17
C LEU A 176 3.12 -5.80 -12.93
N MET A 177 3.18 -6.64 -11.90
CA MET A 177 2.48 -6.39 -10.64
C MET A 177 3.06 -5.20 -9.90
N LEU A 178 4.37 -4.96 -9.96
CA LEU A 178 4.97 -3.76 -9.41
C LEU A 178 4.46 -2.50 -10.13
N ALA A 179 4.39 -2.52 -11.46
CA ALA A 179 3.83 -1.41 -12.22
C ALA A 179 2.36 -1.15 -11.84
N LEU A 180 1.55 -2.20 -11.69
CA LEU A 180 0.17 -2.10 -11.22
C LEU A 180 0.08 -1.57 -9.78
N GLN A 181 0.98 -2.00 -8.88
CA GLN A 181 1.05 -1.52 -7.50
C GLN A 181 1.36 -0.03 -7.43
N LEU A 182 2.30 0.46 -8.24
CA LEU A 182 2.64 1.89 -8.32
C LEU A 182 1.50 2.70 -8.93
N PHE A 183 0.81 2.17 -9.95
CA PHE A 183 -0.42 2.78 -10.48
C PHE A 183 -1.51 2.86 -9.41
N ALA A 184 -1.74 1.79 -8.64
CA ALA A 184 -2.69 1.78 -7.55
C ALA A 184 -2.30 2.78 -6.44
N ALA A 185 -1.02 2.89 -6.11
CA ALA A 185 -0.50 3.87 -5.16
C ALA A 185 -0.76 5.32 -5.62
N ASN A 186 -0.63 5.60 -6.91
CA ASN A 186 -0.98 6.91 -7.48
C ASN A 186 -2.48 7.24 -7.31
N ILE A 187 -3.38 6.25 -7.52
CA ILE A 187 -4.81 6.43 -7.21
C ILE A 187 -5.01 6.71 -5.71
N GLY A 188 -4.32 5.97 -4.84
CA GLY A 188 -4.36 6.19 -3.39
C GLY A 188 -3.94 7.60 -2.98
N GLY A 189 -2.85 8.11 -3.57
CA GLY A 189 -2.42 9.50 -3.41
C GLY A 189 -3.50 10.49 -3.84
N SER A 190 -4.13 10.29 -5.00
CA SER A 190 -5.24 11.13 -5.46
C SER A 190 -6.44 11.08 -4.49
N LEU A 191 -6.79 9.91 -3.95
CA LEU A 191 -7.83 9.75 -2.93
C LEU A 191 -7.53 10.56 -1.67
N THR A 192 -6.29 10.55 -1.21
CA THR A 192 -5.86 11.32 -0.04
C THR A 192 -5.84 12.83 -0.31
N TYR A 193 -5.17 13.29 -1.37
CA TYR A 193 -4.95 14.72 -1.59
C TYR A 193 -6.15 15.45 -2.21
N ASN A 194 -6.88 14.80 -3.12
CA ASN A 194 -8.02 15.41 -3.82
C ASN A 194 -9.33 15.20 -3.07
N TYR A 195 -9.52 14.03 -2.46
CA TYR A 195 -10.79 13.65 -1.83
C TYR A 195 -10.73 13.53 -0.29
N GLY A 196 -9.55 13.71 0.32
CA GLY A 196 -9.39 13.72 1.77
C GLY A 196 -9.53 12.34 2.41
N PHE A 197 -9.33 11.24 1.69
CA PHE A 197 -9.29 9.91 2.29
C PHE A 197 -8.09 9.77 3.24
N GLY A 198 -8.30 9.16 4.40
CA GLY A 198 -7.30 9.00 5.46
C GLY A 198 -7.03 10.27 6.28
N MET A 199 -7.03 11.45 5.66
CA MET A 199 -6.99 12.72 6.38
C MET A 199 -8.32 12.90 7.11
N ALA A 200 -8.29 13.32 8.37
CA ALA A 200 -9.46 13.40 9.24
C ALA A 200 -10.73 13.86 8.51
N ILE A 201 -11.51 12.87 8.03
CA ILE A 201 -12.87 13.06 7.52
C ILE A 201 -13.76 13.71 8.61
N GLY A 202 -13.26 13.85 9.84
CA GLY A 202 -13.83 14.52 11.01
C GLY A 202 -13.52 16.00 11.26
N SER A 203 -12.65 16.72 10.54
CA SER A 203 -12.64 18.19 10.67
C SER A 203 -13.71 18.77 9.75
N GLY A 204 -14.89 19.04 10.32
CA GLY A 204 -16.03 19.54 9.57
C GLY A 204 -15.73 20.81 8.78
N ALA A 205 -16.44 20.92 7.65
CA ALA A 205 -16.76 22.13 6.90
C ALA A 205 -15.62 22.90 6.20
N SER A 206 -15.93 23.25 4.94
CA SER A 206 -15.28 24.26 4.09
C SER A 206 -13.97 23.88 3.38
N ARG A 207 -14.08 23.12 2.29
CA ARG A 207 -13.53 23.64 1.02
C ARG A 207 -14.67 24.37 0.32
N LYS A 208 -14.79 25.68 0.57
CA LYS A 208 -15.46 26.57 -0.38
C LYS A 208 -14.61 26.61 -1.64
N THR A 209 -15.30 26.43 -2.75
CA THR A 209 -14.90 26.76 -4.11
C THR A 209 -14.12 28.07 -4.15
N GLN A 210 -12.99 28.09 -4.85
CA GLN A 210 -12.58 29.24 -5.65
C GLN A 210 -12.89 28.89 -7.10
#